data_AF-A0A1G0ELN2-F1
#
_entry.id   AF-A0A1G0ELN2-F1
#
_cell.length_a   1.000
_cell.length_b   1.000
_cell.length_c   1.000
_cell.angle_alpha   90.00
_cell.angle_beta   90.00
_cell.angle_gamma   90.00
#
_symmetry.space_group_name_H-M   'P 1'
#
loop_
_entity.id
_entity.type
_entity.pdbx_description
1 polymer ?
#
loop_
_entity_poly.entity_id
_entity_poly.type
_entity_poly.pdbx_seq_one_letter_code
_entity_poly.pdbx_strand_id
1 'polypeptide(L)' 'MSSAIHAEIPDQLWLQAQTLVRQGWASSMEEVVNESLRRYLESHQDVLAESLIDDDVEWGLHGNS' A
#
# COMPACT_ATOMS: atom_id res chain seq x y z
N MET A 1 -11.13 2.70 10.97
CA MET A 1 -12.03 2.99 9.82
C MET A 1 -11.51 2.23 8.63
N SER A 2 -12.37 1.73 7.75
CA SER A 2 -11.98 0.99 6.54
C SER A 2 -12.41 1.77 5.30
N SER A 3 -11.53 1.87 4.31
CA SER A 3 -11.79 2.46 3.00
C SER A 3 -11.82 1.36 1.95
N ALA A 4 -12.73 1.44 0.98
CA ALA A 4 -12.76 0.52 -0.16
C ALA A 4 -12.01 1.12 -1.35
N ILE A 5 -11.24 0.30 -2.04
CA ILE A 5 -10.55 0.67 -3.28
C ILE A 5 -11.03 -0.23 -4.43
N HIS A 6 -10.99 0.29 -5.65
CA HIS A 6 -11.14 -0.50 -6.87
C HIS A 6 -9.80 -0.52 -7.60
N ALA A 7 -9.30 -1.72 -7.94
CA ALA A 7 -8.04 -1.89 -8.63
C ALA A 7 -8.12 -3.11 -9.55
N GLU A 8 -7.56 -2.97 -10.76
CA GLU A 8 -7.35 -4.10 -11.66
C GLU A 8 -6.03 -4.78 -11.31
N ILE A 9 -6.05 -6.10 -11.19
CA ILE A 9 -4.89 -6.92 -10.82
C ILE A 9 -4.54 -7.81 -12.02
N PRO A 10 -3.26 -7.86 -12.45
CA PRO A 10 -2.85 -8.78 -13.50
C PRO A 10 -3.20 -10.24 -13.16
N ASP A 11 -3.72 -10.99 -14.13
CA ASP A 11 -4.19 -12.38 -13.94
C ASP A 11 -3.16 -13.29 -13.25
N GLN A 12 -1.89 -13.15 -13.61
CA GLN A 12 -0.81 -13.92 -13.02
C GLN A 12 -0.66 -13.63 -11.52
N LEU A 13 -0.73 -12.36 -11.14
CA LEU A 13 -0.63 -11.94 -9.74
C LEU A 13 -1.86 -12.39 -8.94
N TRP A 14 -3.04 -12.32 -9.57
CA TRP A 14 -4.28 -12.85 -9.01
C TRP A 14 -4.20 -14.36 -8.73
N LEU A 15 -3.66 -15.15 -9.66
CA LEU A 15 -3.46 -16.60 -9.49
C LEU A 15 -2.47 -16.93 -8.37
N GLN A 16 -1.41 -16.15 -8.23
CA GLN A 16 -0.44 -16.31 -7.14
C GLN A 16 -1.09 -16.02 -5.79
N ALA A 17 -1.82 -14.91 -5.66
CA ALA A 17 -2.53 -14.56 -4.44
C ALA A 17 -3.57 -15.63 -4.04
N GLN A 18 -4.35 -16.15 -5.01
CA GLN A 18 -5.28 -17.25 -4.76
C GLN A 18 -4.58 -18.53 -4.27
N THR A 19 -3.35 -18.78 -4.73
CA THR A 19 -2.58 -19.94 -4.30
C THR A 19 -2.19 -19.83 -2.83
N LEU A 20 -1.80 -18.63 -2.37
CA LEU A 20 -1.50 -18.37 -0.96
C LEU A 20 -2.72 -18.65 -0.06
N VAL A 21 -3.90 -18.17 -0.47
CA VAL A 21 -5.14 -18.42 0.26
C VAL A 21 -5.49 -19.92 0.28
N ARG A 22 -5.45 -20.57 -0.87
CA ARG A 22 -5.78 -22.01 -0.99
C ARG A 22 -4.85 -22.91 -0.17
N GLN A 23 -3.59 -22.52 -0.03
CA GLN A 23 -2.61 -23.25 0.76
C GLN A 23 -2.66 -22.92 2.26
N GLY A 24 -3.52 -21.97 2.68
CA GLY A 24 -3.66 -21.57 4.08
C GLY A 24 -2.58 -20.62 4.59
N TRP A 25 -1.75 -20.05 3.70
CA TRP A 25 -0.78 -19.01 4.06
C TRP A 25 -1.44 -17.66 4.34
N ALA A 26 -2.63 -17.43 3.81
CA ALA A 26 -3.49 -16.30 4.11
C ALA A 26 -4.93 -16.78 4.29
N SER A 27 -5.67 -16.14 5.19
CA SER A 27 -7.07 -16.43 5.49
C SER A 27 -8.02 -15.94 4.40
N SER A 28 -7.64 -14.91 3.64
CA SER A 28 -8.47 -14.33 2.58
C SER A 28 -7.65 -13.52 1.58
N MET A 29 -8.27 -13.18 0.44
CA MET A 29 -7.68 -12.25 -0.53
C MET A 29 -7.49 -10.85 0.07
N GLU A 30 -8.41 -10.42 0.93
CA GLU A 30 -8.33 -9.13 1.63
C GLU A 30 -7.08 -9.07 2.52
N GLU A 31 -6.76 -10.15 3.22
CA GLU A 31 -5.52 -10.24 4.01
C GLU A 31 -4.28 -10.12 3.13
N VAL A 32 -4.25 -10.81 1.98
CA VAL A 32 -3.11 -10.72 1.03
C VAL A 32 -2.92 -9.29 0.56
N VAL A 33 -3.99 -8.58 0.20
CA VAL A 33 -3.92 -7.18 -0.26
C VAL A 33 -3.46 -6.26 0.86
N ASN A 34 -4.05 -6.37 2.05
CA ASN A 34 -3.71 -5.53 3.19
C ASN A 34 -2.25 -5.72 3.64
N GLU A 35 -1.78 -6.98 3.68
CA GLU A 35 -0.40 -7.29 4.04
C GLU A 35 0.59 -6.81 2.98
N SER A 36 0.25 -6.96 1.70
CA SER A 36 1.09 -6.46 0.60
C SER A 36 1.22 -4.94 0.64
N LEU A 37 0.11 -4.23 0.87
CA LEU A 37 0.11 -2.78 1.00
C LEU A 37 0.93 -2.32 2.21
N ARG A 38 0.77 -2.99 3.37
CA ARG A 38 1.56 -2.71 4.56
C ARG A 38 3.06 -2.87 4.30
N ARG A 39 3.47 -4.02 3.77
CA ARG A 39 4.89 -4.30 3.47
C ARG A 39 5.49 -3.33 2.47
N TYR A 40 4.71 -2.91 1.48
CA TYR A 40 5.14 -1.91 0.52
C TYR A 40 5.39 -0.56 1.19
N LEU A 41 4.48 -0.11 2.05
CA LEU A 41 4.65 1.14 2.80
C LEU A 41 5.85 1.05 3.76
N GLU A 42 5.97 -0.05 4.52
CA GLU A 42 7.08 -0.26 5.45
C GLU A 42 8.44 -0.28 4.74
N SER A 43 8.56 -0.89 3.56
CA SER A 43 9.82 -0.93 2.82
C SER A 43 10.19 0.39 2.14
N HIS A 44 9.25 1.34 2.05
CA HIS A 44 9.45 2.66 1.44
C HIS A 44 9.23 3.79 2.46
N GLN A 45 9.20 3.49 3.76
CA GLN A 45 8.94 4.47 4.82
C GLN A 45 9.98 5.59 4.85
N ASP A 46 11.26 5.30 4.60
CA ASP A 46 12.31 6.33 4.55
C ASP A 46 12.10 7.30 3.37
N VAL A 47 11.66 6.77 2.22
CA VAL A 47 11.35 7.56 1.00
C VAL A 47 10.07 8.38 1.19
N LEU A 48 9.05 7.80 1.84
CA LEU A 48 7.80 8.49 2.18
C LEU A 48 8.01 9.58 3.22
N ALA A 49 8.89 9.37 4.19
CA ALA A 49 9.24 10.39 5.18
C ALA A 49 9.95 11.58 4.52
N GLU A 50 10.88 11.33 3.58
CA GLU A 50 11.51 12.39 2.79
C GLU A 50 10.49 13.18 1.97
N SER A 51 9.58 12.52 1.23
CA SER A 51 8.59 13.22 0.43
C SER A 51 7.58 14.02 1.26
N LEU A 52 7.18 13.51 2.43
CA LEU A 52 6.26 14.22 3.33
C LEU A 52 6.93 15.42 4.02
N ILE A 53 8.23 15.34 4.32
CA ILE A 53 9.00 16.49 4.81
C ILE A 53 9.12 17.55 3.72
N ASP A 54 9.42 17.15 2.48
CA ASP A 54 9.53 18.09 1.37
C ASP A 54 8.19 18.77 1.05
N ASP A 55 7.07 18.04 1.07
CA ASP A 55 5.73 18.59 0.90
C ASP A 55 5.37 19.58 2.04
N ASP A 56 5.72 19.26 3.29
CA ASP A 56 5.52 20.15 4.45
C ASP A 56 6.41 21.40 4.39
N VAL A 57 7.65 21.27 3.89
CA VAL A 57 8.57 22.40 3.68
C VAL A 57 8.09 23.29 2.52
N GLU A 58 7.61 22.70 1.42
CA GLU A 58 7.06 23.45 0.30
C GLU A 58 5.80 24.21 0.72
N TRP A 59 4.92 23.57 1.50
CA TRP A 59 3.76 24.24 2.09
C TRP A 59 4.15 25.34 3.10
N GLY A 60 5.18 25.12 3.93
CA GLY A 60 5.67 26.11 4.88
C GLY A 60 6.38 27.32 4.25
N LEU A 61 6.98 27.15 3.06
CA LEU A 61 7.73 28.19 2.35
C LEU A 61 6.91 28.91 1.27
N HIS A 62 5.89 28.26 0.70
CA HIS A 62 5.06 28.79 -0.38
C HIS A 62 3.56 28.87 -0.06
N GLY A 63 3.14 28.37 1.10
CA GLY A 63 1.78 28.51 1.61
C GLY A 63 1.49 29.95 2.04
N ASN A 64 0.87 30.70 1.13
CA ASN A 64 0.39 32.06 1.35
C ASN A 64 -0.42 32.19 2.65
N SER A 65 -0.01 33.11 3.52
CA SER A 65 -0.88 33.75 4.53
C SER A 65 -1.77 34.81 3.88
#